data_AF-A0A511MFD5-F1
#
_entry.id   AF-A0A511MFD5-F1
#
_cell.length_a   1.000
_cell.length_b   1.000
_cell.length_c   1.000
_cell.angle_alpha   90.00
_cell.angle_beta   90.00
_cell.angle_gamma   90.00
#
_symmetry.space_group_name_H-M   'P 1'
#
loop_
_entity.id
_entity.type
_entity.pdbx_description
1 polymer ?
#
loop_
_entity_poly.entity_id
_entity_poly.type
_entity_poly.pdbx_seq_one_letter_code
_entity_poly.pdbx_strand_id
1 'polypeptide(L)'
;MTTYTEQENCWNTRVKSNGYAHEDIPLVLQWEAELAAMSDDYSPDDSNVFELFKAWAVRAEKAYGDAVPIRWDVTGSGIFEKAPEFGPTPDLDPPSEFIRDYTLPVSTTTGAPVNWARVPLTYAKSWFIVQSTGWTPSPLQSSVSLAFLINCANAERSGTDD
;
A
#
# COMPACT_ATOMS: atom_id res chain seq x y z
N MET A 1 -5.26 -2.53 14.50
CA MET A 1 -6.24 -1.50 14.10
C MET A 1 -7.35 -2.20 13.32
N THR A 2 -8.62 -1.84 13.53
CA THR A 2 -9.75 -2.53 12.88
C THR A 2 -10.10 -1.84 11.56
N THR A 3 -9.99 -2.56 10.45
CA THR A 3 -10.41 -2.08 9.12
C THR A 3 -11.93 -2.07 9.01
N TYR A 4 -12.47 -1.41 7.98
CA TYR A 4 -13.88 -1.54 7.63
C TYR A 4 -14.22 -2.99 7.30
N THR A 5 -15.40 -3.43 7.74
CA THR A 5 -16.04 -4.65 7.24
C THR A 5 -16.52 -4.46 5.80
N GLU A 6 -16.88 -5.54 5.11
CA GLU A 6 -17.45 -5.47 3.75
C GLU A 6 -18.69 -4.57 3.68
N GLN A 7 -19.52 -4.60 4.72
CA GLN A 7 -20.74 -3.78 4.80
C GLN A 7 -20.46 -2.29 5.06
N GLU A 8 -19.38 -1.98 5.79
CA GLU A 8 -18.97 -0.58 6.03
C GLU A 8 -18.18 0.00 4.85
N ASN A 9 -17.50 -0.84 4.07
CA ASN A 9 -16.64 -0.43 2.96
C ASN A 9 -17.42 -0.20 1.66
N CYS A 10 -18.39 0.71 1.69
CA CYS A 10 -19.19 1.12 0.52
C CYS A 10 -19.18 2.64 0.39
N TRP A 11 -18.62 3.14 -0.73
CA TRP A 11 -18.34 4.55 -0.91
C TRP A 11 -18.92 5.11 -2.21
N ASN A 12 -19.37 6.36 -2.13
CA ASN A 12 -19.78 7.16 -3.27
C ASN A 12 -18.74 8.25 -3.54
N THR A 13 -18.29 8.37 -4.78
CA THR A 13 -17.42 9.46 -5.24
C THR A 13 -17.71 9.83 -6.69
N ARG A 14 -17.26 11.00 -7.14
CA ARG A 14 -17.44 11.50 -8.50
C ARG A 14 -16.13 11.97 -9.07
N VAL A 15 -15.92 11.67 -10.35
CA VAL A 15 -14.86 12.27 -11.16
C VAL A 15 -15.19 13.74 -11.35
N LYS A 16 -14.30 14.66 -10.94
CA LYS A 16 -14.55 16.10 -10.99
C LYS A 16 -14.64 16.66 -12.41
N SER A 17 -13.90 16.08 -13.35
CA SER A 17 -13.79 16.58 -14.72
C SER A 17 -15.06 16.36 -15.55
N ASN A 18 -15.81 15.28 -15.31
CA ASN A 18 -16.98 14.91 -16.10
C ASN A 18 -18.22 14.56 -15.25
N GLY A 19 -18.12 14.58 -13.92
CA GLY A 19 -19.21 14.29 -12.99
C GLY A 19 -19.60 12.81 -12.91
N TYR A 20 -18.88 11.91 -13.57
CA TYR A 20 -19.15 10.47 -13.55
C TYR A 20 -19.14 9.96 -12.11
N ALA A 21 -20.18 9.24 -11.72
CA ALA A 21 -20.37 8.75 -10.37
C ALA A 21 -19.91 7.30 -10.24
N HIS A 22 -19.08 7.05 -9.22
CA HIS A 22 -18.85 5.73 -8.67
C HIS A 22 -19.73 5.61 -7.44
N GLU A 23 -20.61 4.63 -7.43
CA GLU A 23 -21.57 4.39 -6.35
C GLU A 23 -21.37 2.99 -5.77
N ASP A 24 -21.51 2.88 -4.45
CA ASP A 24 -21.41 1.61 -3.70
C ASP A 24 -20.10 0.85 -3.94
N ILE A 25 -19.00 1.59 -4.17
CA ILE A 25 -17.72 0.97 -4.46
C ILE A 25 -16.95 0.64 -3.17
N PRO A 26 -16.42 -0.58 -3.04
CA PRO A 26 -15.41 -0.85 -2.03
C PRO A 26 -14.10 -0.19 -2.41
N LEU A 27 -13.42 0.39 -1.42
CA LEU A 27 -12.08 0.94 -1.56
C LEU A 27 -11.07 0.02 -0.88
N VAL A 28 -9.88 -0.07 -1.47
CA VAL A 28 -8.73 -0.76 -0.89
C VAL A 28 -7.52 0.15 -1.03
N LEU A 29 -6.66 0.17 -0.01
CA LEU A 29 -5.35 0.79 -0.10
C LEU A 29 -4.34 -0.27 -0.51
N GLN A 30 -3.86 -0.16 -1.74
CA GLN A 30 -2.81 -0.99 -2.27
C GLN A 30 -1.46 -0.33 -1.99
N TRP A 31 -0.53 -1.09 -1.41
CA TRP A 31 0.83 -0.61 -1.17
C TRP A 31 1.89 -1.40 -1.93
N GLU A 32 2.99 -0.72 -2.17
CA GLU A 32 4.22 -1.28 -2.70
C GLU A 32 5.41 -0.58 -2.05
N ALA A 33 6.34 -1.32 -1.44
CA ALA A 33 7.65 -0.77 -1.09
C ALA A 33 8.46 -0.53 -2.37
N GLU A 34 9.18 0.58 -2.46
CA GLU A 34 9.93 0.93 -3.67
C GLU A 34 10.86 -0.20 -4.13
N LEU A 35 10.98 -0.34 -5.45
CA LEU A 35 11.69 -1.42 -6.16
C LEU A 35 11.09 -2.82 -6.00
N ALA A 36 9.96 -3.01 -5.29
CA ALA A 36 9.32 -4.33 -5.19
C ALA A 36 8.80 -4.84 -6.54
N ALA A 37 8.59 -3.96 -7.54
CA ALA A 37 8.29 -4.35 -8.92
C ALA A 37 9.29 -5.33 -9.56
N MET A 38 10.49 -5.47 -9.00
CA MET A 38 11.42 -6.52 -9.42
C MET A 38 10.85 -7.93 -9.26
N SER A 39 9.82 -8.13 -8.44
CA SER A 39 9.15 -9.43 -8.30
C SER A 39 8.45 -9.90 -9.59
N ASP A 40 8.16 -8.99 -10.54
CA ASP A 40 7.53 -9.37 -11.81
C ASP A 40 8.41 -10.33 -12.63
N ASP A 41 9.73 -10.30 -12.42
CA ASP A 41 10.69 -11.19 -13.07
C ASP A 41 10.74 -12.58 -12.41
N TYR A 42 9.97 -12.80 -11.34
CA TYR A 42 10.03 -13.99 -10.50
C TYR A 42 8.66 -14.66 -10.40
N SER A 43 8.60 -15.96 -10.70
CA SER A 43 7.42 -16.77 -10.40
C SER A 43 7.39 -17.09 -8.90
N PRO A 44 6.26 -16.90 -8.19
CA PRO A 44 6.11 -17.27 -6.77
C PRO A 44 6.43 -18.74 -6.48
N ASP A 45 6.25 -19.61 -7.47
CA ASP A 45 6.44 -21.06 -7.32
C ASP A 45 7.89 -21.51 -7.57
N ASP A 46 8.70 -20.70 -8.26
CA ASP A 46 10.08 -21.05 -8.65
C ASP A 46 11.15 -20.30 -7.85
N SER A 47 10.73 -19.33 -7.04
CA SER A 47 11.64 -18.37 -6.38
C SER A 47 11.71 -18.61 -4.89
N ASN A 48 12.92 -18.81 -4.37
CA ASN A 48 13.14 -18.78 -2.92
C ASN A 48 12.83 -17.36 -2.41
N VAL A 49 11.68 -17.21 -1.76
CA VAL A 49 11.12 -15.94 -1.28
C VAL A 49 12.13 -15.12 -0.49
N PHE A 50 12.95 -15.79 0.32
CA PHE A 50 13.99 -15.13 1.10
C PHE A 50 15.18 -14.65 0.24
N GLU A 51 15.55 -15.40 -0.80
CA GLU A 51 16.56 -14.93 -1.76
C GLU A 51 16.07 -13.71 -2.55
N LEU A 52 14.78 -13.70 -2.92
CA LEU A 52 14.16 -12.52 -3.55
C LEU A 52 14.16 -11.32 -2.60
N PHE A 53 13.81 -11.53 -1.33
CA PHE A 53 13.90 -10.49 -0.29
C PHE A 53 15.32 -9.95 -0.13
N LYS A 54 16.34 -10.81 -0.08
CA LYS A 54 17.75 -10.37 -0.01
C LYS A 54 18.17 -9.58 -1.25
N ALA A 55 17.80 -10.05 -2.44
CA ALA A 55 18.10 -9.35 -3.68
C ALA A 55 17.45 -7.96 -3.74
N TRP A 56 16.20 -7.86 -3.27
CA TRP A 56 15.52 -6.58 -3.09
C TRP A 56 16.20 -5.69 -2.05
N ALA A 57 16.54 -6.22 -0.87
CA ALA A 57 17.16 -5.48 0.22
C ALA A 57 18.48 -4.83 -0.20
N VAL A 58 19.32 -5.55 -0.97
CA VAL A 58 20.57 -5.00 -1.53
C VAL A 58 20.30 -3.82 -2.48
N ARG A 59 19.26 -3.92 -3.31
CA ARG A 59 18.89 -2.82 -4.23
C ARG A 59 18.30 -1.64 -3.47
N ALA A 60 17.46 -1.90 -2.47
CA ALA A 60 16.83 -0.90 -1.63
C ALA A 60 17.86 -0.13 -0.79
N GLU A 61 18.82 -0.82 -0.17
CA GLU A 61 19.91 -0.21 0.58
C GLU A 61 20.73 0.74 -0.30
N LYS A 62 21.07 0.29 -1.52
CA LYS A 62 21.83 1.09 -2.47
C LYS A 62 21.09 2.36 -2.92
N ALA A 63 19.77 2.28 -3.06
CA ALA A 63 18.95 3.38 -3.58
C ALA A 63 18.49 4.36 -2.48
N TYR A 64 18.16 3.85 -1.30
CA TYR A 64 17.44 4.62 -0.25
C TYR A 64 18.10 4.54 1.13
N GLY A 65 19.18 3.78 1.31
CA GLY A 65 19.78 3.52 2.62
C GLY A 65 18.83 2.73 3.52
N ASP A 66 18.66 3.17 4.77
CA ASP A 66 17.77 2.48 5.72
C ASP A 66 16.28 2.84 5.53
N ALA A 67 15.92 3.97 4.93
CA ALA A 67 14.54 4.43 4.86
C ALA A 67 13.93 4.15 3.47
N VAL A 68 13.32 2.98 3.29
CA VAL A 68 12.73 2.60 2.01
C VAL A 68 11.32 3.22 1.87
N PRO A 69 11.05 4.04 0.83
CA PRO A 69 9.74 4.63 0.63
C PRO A 69 8.66 3.58 0.31
N ILE A 70 7.42 3.90 0.66
CA ILE A 70 6.24 3.10 0.36
C ILE A 70 5.31 3.92 -0.52
N ARG A 71 4.99 3.39 -1.70
CA ARG A 71 3.97 3.92 -2.58
C ARG A 71 2.60 3.36 -2.19
N TRP A 72 1.59 4.22 -2.27
CA TRP A 72 0.20 3.89 -2.01
C TRP A 72 -0.69 4.27 -3.19
N ASP A 73 -1.61 3.37 -3.54
CA ASP A 73 -2.66 3.61 -4.52
C ASP A 73 -4.03 3.28 -3.90
N VAL A 74 -5.05 4.08 -4.20
CA VAL A 74 -6.45 3.77 -3.91
C VAL A 74 -6.97 2.94 -5.07
N THR A 75 -7.51 1.77 -4.77
CA THR A 75 -8.13 0.89 -5.75
C THR A 75 -9.61 0.67 -5.42
N GLY A 76 -10.41 0.54 -6.45
CA GLY A 76 -11.85 0.29 -6.37
C GLY A 76 -12.41 0.01 -7.76
N SER A 77 -13.70 -0.29 -7.88
CA SER A 77 -14.32 -0.53 -9.19
C SER A 77 -14.19 0.69 -10.09
N GLY A 78 -13.34 0.58 -11.12
CA GLY A 78 -13.02 1.68 -12.05
C GLY A 78 -12.13 2.79 -11.47
N ILE A 79 -11.50 2.56 -10.32
CA ILE A 79 -10.58 3.52 -9.67
C ILE A 79 -9.22 2.86 -9.49
N PHE A 80 -8.18 3.53 -9.98
CA PHE A 80 -6.78 3.22 -9.69
C PHE A 80 -5.98 4.51 -9.72
N GLU A 81 -5.71 5.09 -8.56
CA GLU A 81 -5.07 6.41 -8.44
C GLU A 81 -4.11 6.43 -7.26
N LYS A 82 -3.10 7.29 -7.30
CA LYS A 82 -2.22 7.47 -6.14
C LYS A 82 -3.03 7.92 -4.92
N ALA A 83 -2.78 7.28 -3.78
CA ALA A 83 -3.44 7.60 -2.54
C ALA A 83 -3.07 9.00 -2.03
N PRO A 84 -3.92 9.60 -1.17
CA PRO A 84 -3.58 10.88 -0.60
C PRO A 84 -2.27 10.83 0.18
N GLU A 85 -1.38 11.77 -0.11
CA GLU A 85 -0.17 11.98 0.71
C GLU A 85 -0.62 12.55 2.06
N PHE A 86 -0.43 11.79 3.14
CA PHE A 86 -0.64 12.28 4.50
C PHE A 86 0.71 12.62 5.14
N GLY A 87 1.31 13.73 4.73
CA GLY A 87 2.55 14.25 5.30
C GLY A 87 2.97 15.58 4.63
N PRO A 88 3.73 16.46 5.31
CA PRO A 88 4.23 17.68 4.69
C PRO A 88 5.35 17.33 3.72
N THR A 89 5.04 17.26 2.42
CA THR A 89 6.03 17.44 1.35
C THR A 89 6.08 18.95 1.05
N PRO A 90 7.09 19.69 1.54
CA PRO A 90 7.07 21.16 1.47
C PRO A 90 7.10 21.71 0.04
N ASP A 91 7.49 20.89 -0.95
CA ASP A 91 7.91 21.38 -2.27
C ASP A 91 7.37 20.57 -3.47
N LEU A 92 6.26 19.82 -3.32
CA LEU A 92 5.63 19.11 -4.45
C LEU A 92 4.16 19.53 -4.67
N ASP A 93 3.94 20.25 -5.76
CA ASP A 93 2.69 20.44 -6.51
C ASP A 93 1.99 19.10 -6.83
N PRO A 94 0.66 19.04 -7.09
CA PRO A 94 -0.52 19.61 -6.42
C PRO A 94 -1.15 18.52 -5.48
N PRO A 95 -2.42 18.56 -4.99
CA PRO A 95 -2.94 17.48 -4.15
C PRO A 95 -2.82 16.13 -4.87
N SER A 96 -2.58 15.06 -4.10
CA SER A 96 -2.57 13.66 -4.58
C SER A 96 -3.56 13.40 -5.71
N GLU A 97 -3.16 12.62 -6.72
CA GLU A 97 -3.95 12.37 -7.94
C GLU A 97 -5.41 12.02 -7.65
N PHE A 98 -5.67 11.20 -6.62
CA PHE A 98 -7.04 10.89 -6.20
C PHE A 98 -7.86 12.11 -5.74
N ILE A 99 -7.34 12.93 -4.82
CA ILE A 99 -8.06 14.15 -4.35
C ILE A 99 -8.15 15.20 -5.46
N ARG A 100 -7.19 15.25 -6.39
CA ARG A 100 -7.26 16.15 -7.54
C ARG A 100 -8.41 15.76 -8.46
N ASP A 101 -8.54 14.48 -8.78
CA ASP A 101 -9.41 14.01 -9.86
C ASP A 101 -10.81 13.59 -9.37
N TYR A 102 -10.96 13.27 -8.09
CA TYR A 102 -12.20 12.79 -7.48
C TYR A 102 -12.68 13.67 -6.31
N THR A 103 -13.98 13.65 -6.05
CA THR A 103 -14.52 14.15 -4.77
C THR A 103 -14.07 13.26 -3.61
N LEU A 104 -14.08 13.79 -2.38
CA LEU A 104 -13.82 12.93 -1.21
C LEU A 104 -14.90 11.85 -1.11
N PRO A 105 -14.54 10.56 -1.00
CA PRO A 105 -15.50 9.49 -0.86
C PRO A 105 -16.32 9.66 0.42
N VAL A 106 -17.62 9.45 0.30
CA VAL A 106 -18.56 9.44 1.42
C VAL A 106 -19.25 8.09 1.52
N SER A 107 -19.48 7.63 2.74
CA SER A 107 -20.15 6.36 3.01
C SER A 107 -21.55 6.38 2.39
N THR A 108 -21.92 5.33 1.64
CA THR A 108 -23.28 5.20 1.11
C THR A 108 -24.32 5.24 2.21
N THR A 109 -24.06 4.55 3.33
CA THR A 109 -25.03 4.40 4.42
C THR A 109 -25.15 5.65 5.28
N THR A 110 -24.03 6.31 5.59
CA THR A 110 -24.00 7.37 6.62
C THR A 110 -23.74 8.76 6.06
N GLY A 111 -23.26 8.87 4.83
CA GLY A 111 -22.78 10.13 4.25
C GLY A 111 -21.48 10.66 4.90
N ALA A 112 -20.90 9.94 5.86
CA ALA A 112 -19.67 10.35 6.52
C ALA A 112 -18.46 10.23 5.56
N PRO A 113 -17.46 11.12 5.64
CA PRO A 113 -16.26 11.03 4.83
C PRO A 113 -15.43 9.79 5.19
N VAL A 114 -14.70 9.27 4.21
CA VAL A 114 -13.81 8.12 4.42
C VAL A 114 -12.73 8.41 5.46
N ASN A 115 -12.63 7.55 6.48
CA ASN A 115 -11.43 7.44 7.30
C ASN A 115 -10.44 6.47 6.65
N TRP A 116 -9.42 7.03 5.99
CA TRP A 116 -8.41 6.29 5.23
C TRP A 116 -7.62 5.28 6.07
N ALA A 117 -7.44 5.54 7.37
CA ALA A 117 -6.71 4.63 8.24
C ALA A 117 -7.49 3.33 8.55
N ARG A 118 -8.78 3.27 8.21
CA ARG A 118 -9.61 2.06 8.33
C ARG A 118 -9.80 1.33 7.00
N VAL A 119 -9.35 1.88 5.88
CA VAL A 119 -9.50 1.23 4.57
C VAL A 119 -8.69 -0.07 4.56
N PRO A 120 -9.27 -1.20 4.10
CA PRO A 120 -8.55 -2.46 3.98
C PRO A 120 -7.27 -2.33 3.17
N LEU A 121 -6.25 -3.10 3.53
CA LEU A 121 -4.95 -3.09 2.86
C LEU A 121 -4.80 -4.29 1.92
N THR A 122 -4.12 -4.08 0.81
CA THR A 122 -3.58 -5.15 -0.04
C THR A 122 -2.16 -4.78 -0.48
N TYR A 123 -1.37 -5.76 -0.89
CA TYR A 123 -0.04 -5.55 -1.48
C TYR A 123 -0.08 -5.83 -2.97
N ALA A 124 0.56 -4.98 -3.78
CA ALA A 124 0.68 -5.22 -5.22
C ALA A 124 1.80 -6.23 -5.50
N LYS A 125 3.04 -5.79 -5.21
CA LYS A 125 4.28 -6.50 -5.59
C LYS A 125 5.20 -6.78 -4.40
N SER A 126 4.77 -6.39 -3.20
CA SER A 126 5.53 -6.57 -1.97
C SER A 126 5.24 -7.88 -1.23
N TRP A 127 4.63 -8.85 -1.90
CA TRP A 127 4.24 -10.14 -1.29
C TRP A 127 5.44 -10.87 -0.64
N PHE A 128 6.61 -10.82 -1.27
CA PHE A 128 7.82 -11.50 -0.78
C PHE A 128 8.39 -10.84 0.47
N ILE A 129 8.15 -9.54 0.66
CA ILE A 129 8.50 -8.82 1.89
C ILE A 129 7.59 -9.31 3.01
N VAL A 130 6.28 -9.37 2.78
CA VAL A 130 5.30 -9.86 3.76
C VAL A 130 5.63 -11.30 4.17
N GLN A 131 5.86 -12.18 3.20
CA GLN A 131 6.17 -13.59 3.47
C GLN A 131 7.52 -13.78 4.17
N SER A 132 8.53 -12.96 3.85
CA SER A 132 9.84 -13.08 4.48
C SER A 132 9.87 -12.51 5.89
N THR A 133 9.05 -11.49 6.19
CA THR A 133 9.19 -10.67 7.42
C THR A 133 8.00 -10.73 8.36
N GLY A 134 6.85 -11.25 7.91
CA GLY A 134 5.58 -11.13 8.61
C GLY A 134 5.04 -9.69 8.71
N TRP A 135 5.75 -8.70 8.17
CA TRP A 135 5.41 -7.28 8.32
C TRP A 135 4.44 -6.81 7.24
N THR A 136 3.50 -5.97 7.65
CA THR A 136 2.68 -5.13 6.77
C THR A 136 2.71 -3.68 7.29
N PRO A 137 2.68 -2.67 6.40
CA PRO A 137 2.71 -1.29 6.82
C PRO A 137 1.41 -0.87 7.51
N SER A 138 1.51 0.14 8.37
CA SER A 138 0.31 0.88 8.77
C SER A 138 -0.24 1.65 7.56
N PRO A 139 -1.57 1.84 7.43
CA PRO A 139 -2.15 2.58 6.32
C PRO A 139 -1.47 3.93 6.14
N LEU A 140 -0.98 4.21 4.92
CA LEU A 140 -0.36 5.47 4.52
C LEU A 140 0.97 5.76 5.22
N GLN A 141 1.59 4.74 5.83
CA GLN A 141 2.98 4.82 6.28
C GLN A 141 3.88 5.15 5.07
N SER A 142 4.68 6.23 5.18
CA SER A 142 5.45 6.76 4.05
C SER A 142 6.74 5.99 3.75
N SER A 143 7.32 5.34 4.76
CA SER A 143 8.55 4.57 4.61
C SER A 143 8.69 3.50 5.69
N VAL A 144 9.61 2.56 5.48
CA VAL A 144 9.97 1.51 6.44
C VAL A 144 11.49 1.43 6.59
N SER A 145 11.96 1.09 7.80
CA SER A 145 13.38 0.83 8.04
C SER A 145 13.78 -0.53 7.43
N LEU A 146 14.83 -0.54 6.63
CA LEU A 146 15.38 -1.74 6.01
C LEU A 146 15.99 -2.66 7.07
N ALA A 147 16.73 -2.10 8.03
CA ALA A 147 17.29 -2.84 9.16
C ALA A 147 16.19 -3.53 9.98
N PHE A 148 15.06 -2.86 10.19
CA PHE A 148 13.89 -3.47 10.83
C PHE A 148 13.38 -4.67 10.03
N LEU A 149 13.17 -4.54 8.72
CA LEU A 149 12.71 -5.66 7.88
C LEU A 149 13.69 -6.83 7.87
N ILE A 150 14.99 -6.57 7.81
CA ILE A 150 16.03 -7.61 7.87
C ILE A 150 15.96 -8.36 9.20
N ASN A 151 15.78 -7.65 10.31
CA ASN A 151 15.64 -8.27 11.63
C ASN A 151 14.40 -9.16 11.70
N CYS A 152 13.25 -8.69 11.19
CA CYS A 152 12.04 -9.50 11.08
C CYS A 152 12.27 -10.76 10.24
N ALA A 153 12.93 -10.63 9.09
CA ALA A 153 13.18 -11.79 8.21
C ALA A 153 14.08 -12.85 8.84
N ASN A 154 15.08 -12.43 9.61
CA ASN A 154 15.95 -13.36 10.32
C ASN A 154 15.22 -14.07 11.47
N ALA A 155 14.31 -13.38 12.17
CA ALA A 155 13.53 -13.96 13.25
C ALA A 155 12.56 -15.05 12.76
N GLU A 156 11.85 -14.80 11.65
CA GLU A 156 10.93 -15.79 11.06
C GLU A 156 11.64 -17.10 10.68
N ARG A 157 12.88 -16.99 10.16
CA ARG A 157 13.69 -18.16 9.84
C ARG A 157 14.08 -18.98 11.06
N SER A 158 14.46 -18.32 12.16
CA SER A 158 14.84 -19.02 13.39
C SER A 158 13.68 -19.74 14.07
N GLY A 159 12.42 -19.35 13.79
CA GLY A 159 11.23 -20.01 14.31
C GLY A 159 10.75 -21.23 13.49
N THR A 160 11.41 -21.57 12.38
CA THR A 160 11.00 -22.68 11.49
C THR A 160 11.84 -23.96 11.72
N ASP A 161 12.82 -23.93 12.63
CA ASP A 161 13.75 -25.04 12.92
C ASP A 161 13.41 -25.84 14.21
N ASP A 162 12.19 -25.69 14.78
CA ASP A 162 11.69 -26.45 15.95
C ASP A 162 10.60 -27.48 15.58
#